data_AF-A0A162D5X2-F1
#
_entry.id   AF-A0A162D5X2-F1
#
_cell.length_a   1.000
_cell.length_b   1.000
_cell.length_c   1.000
_cell.angle_alpha   90.00
_cell.angle_beta   90.00
_cell.angle_gamma   90.00
#
_symmetry.space_group_name_H-M   'P 1'
#
loop_
_entity.id
_entity.type
_entity.pdbx_description
1 polymer ?
#
loop_
_entity_poly.entity_id
_entity_poly.type
_entity_poly.pdbx_seq_one_letter_code
_entity_poly.pdbx_strand_id
1 'polypeptide(L)' 'MSGVGKQFVYDLAVKKLGAEVDQWLVTQHPALFEHDRTPRGLIESGCPACLNQVTRLLEAMP' A
#
# COMPACT_ATOMS: atom_id res chain seq x y z
N MET A 1 20.88 -0.10 -3.82
CA MET A 1 19.83 -0.87 -3.13
C MET A 1 18.51 -0.14 -3.36
N SER A 2 17.72 -0.58 -4.33
CA SER A 2 16.51 0.11 -4.77
C SER A 2 15.34 -0.33 -3.89
N GLY A 3 15.15 0.35 -2.76
CA GLY A 3 13.93 0.19 -1.97
C GLY A 3 12.72 0.69 -2.77
N VAL A 4 11.58 0.03 -2.62
CA VAL A 4 10.31 0.54 -3.14
C VAL A 4 10.00 1.86 -2.44
N GLY A 5 9.91 2.95 -3.21
CA GLY A 5 9.58 4.27 -2.68
C GLY A 5 8.07 4.47 -2.53
N LYS A 6 7.66 5.42 -1.67
CA LYS A 6 6.23 5.77 -1.48
C LYS A 6 5.49 6.02 -2.80
N GLN A 7 6.13 6.79 -3.70
CA GLN A 7 5.54 7.15 -5.00
C GLN A 7 5.22 5.91 -5.84
N PHE A 8 6.13 4.93 -5.89
CA PHE A 8 5.89 3.70 -6.63
C PHE A 8 4.65 2.96 -6.10
N VAL A 9 4.47 2.87 -4.78
CA VAL A 9 3.33 2.19 -4.19
C VAL A 9 2.02 2.91 -4.51
N TYR A 10 2.02 4.24 -4.45
CA TYR A 10 0.85 5.04 -4.85
C TYR A 10 0.52 4.87 -6.34
N ASP A 11 1.52 4.94 -7.23
CA ASP A 11 1.31 4.78 -8.67
C ASP A 11 0.76 3.37 -8.99
N LEU A 12 1.29 2.33 -8.32
CA LEU A 12 0.77 0.97 -8.44
C LEU A 12 -0.67 0.86 -7.94
N ALA A 13 -1.00 1.51 -6.81
CA ALA A 13 -2.35 1.52 -6.27
C ALA A 13 -3.34 2.18 -7.23
N VAL A 14 -3.00 3.35 -7.79
CA VAL A 14 -3.80 4.04 -8.81
C VAL A 14 -3.98 3.17 -10.05
N LYS A 15 -2.91 2.51 -10.53
CA LYS A 15 -2.98 1.61 -11.68
C LYS A 15 -3.90 0.41 -11.46
N LYS A 16 -3.92 -0.15 -10.25
CA LYS A 16 -4.71 -1.35 -9.91
C LYS A 16 -6.17 -1.04 -9.58
N LEU A 17 -6.43 0.05 -8.88
CA LEU A 17 -7.73 0.34 -8.28
C LEU A 17 -8.49 1.47 -8.98
N GLY A 18 -7.80 2.32 -9.76
CA GLY A 18 -8.42 3.45 -10.45
C GLY A 18 -9.16 4.37 -9.48
N ALA A 19 -10.47 4.54 -9.69
CA ALA A 19 -11.32 5.41 -8.88
C ALA A 19 -11.50 4.94 -7.43
N GLU A 20 -11.27 3.66 -7.13
CA GLU A 20 -11.45 3.10 -5.79
C GLU A 20 -10.21 3.25 -4.89
N VAL A 21 -9.12 3.80 -5.45
CA VAL A 21 -7.83 3.90 -4.75
C VAL A 21 -7.94 4.64 -3.42
N ASP A 22 -8.67 5.77 -3.38
CA ASP A 22 -8.79 6.57 -2.16
C ASP A 22 -9.53 5.83 -1.05
N GLN A 23 -10.60 5.12 -1.39
CA GLN A 23 -11.35 4.31 -0.44
C GLN A 23 -10.51 3.13 0.05
N TRP A 24 -9.82 2.44 -0.86
CA TRP A 24 -8.96 1.30 -0.52
C TRP A 24 -7.82 1.72 0.41
N LEU A 25 -7.16 2.85 0.13
CA LEU A 25 -6.04 3.37 0.92
C LEU A 25 -6.39 3.63 2.38
N VAL A 26 -7.65 3.98 2.69
CA VAL A 26 -8.12 4.23 4.06
C VAL A 26 -8.87 3.04 4.66
N THR A 27 -9.12 1.99 3.88
CA THR A 27 -9.80 0.78 4.35
C THR A 27 -8.83 -0.06 5.19
N GLN A 28 -9.32 -0.62 6.30
CA GLN A 28 -8.50 -1.51 7.11
C GLN A 28 -8.38 -2.88 6.46
N HIS A 29 -7.16 -3.38 6.29
CA HIS A 29 -6.89 -4.71 5.78
C HIS A 29 -6.41 -5.63 6.91
N PRO A 30 -7.11 -6.73 7.20
CA PRO A 30 -6.70 -7.70 8.24
C PRO A 30 -5.33 -8.34 7.99
N ALA A 31 -4.87 -8.35 6.73
CA ALA A 31 -3.56 -8.85 6.32
C ALA A 31 -2.39 -7.91 6.66
N LEU A 32 -2.66 -6.71 7.19
CA LEU A 32 -1.67 -5.75 7.64
C LEU A 32 -1.44 -5.91 9.16
N PHE A 33 -0.19 -6.18 9.55
CA PHE A 33 0.16 -6.63 10.91
C PHE A 33 0.55 -5.49 11.88
N GLU A 34 0.76 -4.25 11.40
CA GLU A 34 1.28 -3.14 12.21
C GLU A 34 0.31 -1.94 12.33
N HIS A 35 0.66 -1.01 13.23
CA HIS A 35 -0.10 0.19 13.60
C HIS A 35 -0.61 0.95 12.36
N ASP A 36 -1.88 1.33 12.44
CA ASP A 36 -2.70 1.83 11.33
C ASP A 36 -2.83 0.83 10.18
N ARG A 37 -3.77 -0.12 10.34
CA ARG A 37 -4.12 -1.21 9.40
C ARG A 37 -4.60 -0.73 8.02
N THR A 38 -4.36 0.51 7.65
CA THR A 38 -4.72 1.09 6.36
C THR A 38 -3.47 1.15 5.47
N PRO A 39 -3.58 0.84 4.17
CA PRO A 39 -2.48 0.96 3.24
C PRO A 39 -1.86 2.36 3.23
N ARG A 40 -2.66 3.41 3.44
CA ARG A 40 -2.16 4.79 3.59
C ARG A 40 -1.23 4.95 4.79
N GLY A 41 -1.59 4.41 5.96
CA GLY A 41 -0.74 4.48 7.15
C GLY A 41 0.61 3.80 6.92
N LEU A 42 0.59 2.61 6.31
CA LEU A 42 1.81 1.87 5.97
C LEU A 42 2.67 2.60 4.93
N ILE A 43 2.07 3.18 3.90
CA ILE A 43 2.81 3.96 2.90
C ILE A 43 3.44 5.20 3.55
N GLU A 44 2.68 5.92 4.39
CA GLU A 44 3.17 7.16 5.00
C GLU A 44 4.26 6.93 6.06
N SER A 45 4.28 5.78 6.71
CA SER A 45 5.39 5.39 7.60
C SER A 45 6.76 5.43 6.89
N GLY A 46 6.78 5.23 5.57
CA GLY A 46 8.01 5.12 4.78
C GLY A 46 8.87 3.91 5.14
N CYS A 47 8.39 3.03 6.02
CA CYS A 47 9.11 1.86 6.47
C CYS A 47 9.25 0.87 5.30
N PRO A 48 10.46 0.38 4.94
CA PRO A 48 10.63 -0.48 3.76
C PRO A 48 9.79 -1.77 3.80
N ALA A 49 9.58 -2.35 4.99
CA ALA A 49 8.74 -3.52 5.18
C ALA A 49 7.25 -3.20 4.91
N CYS A 50 6.78 -2.05 5.37
CA CYS A 50 5.42 -1.55 5.20
C CYS A 50 5.13 -1.31 3.71
N LEU A 51 6.05 -0.65 3.01
CA LEU A 51 5.95 -0.40 1.57
C LEU A 51 5.90 -1.72 0.79
N ASN A 52 6.81 -2.65 1.09
CA ASN A 52 6.81 -3.97 0.45
C ASN A 52 5.52 -4.76 0.72
N GLN A 53 4.95 -4.65 1.92
CA GLN A 53 3.71 -5.34 2.27
C GLN A 53 2.52 -4.80 1.47
N VAL A 54 2.39 -3.48 1.38
CA VAL A 54 1.34 -2.85 0.56
C VAL A 54 1.53 -3.18 -0.92
N THR A 55 2.77 -3.17 -1.44
CA THR A 55 3.07 -3.60 -2.81
C THR A 55 2.61 -5.03 -3.07
N ARG A 56 2.91 -5.98 -2.18
CA ARG A 56 2.47 -7.37 -2.35
C ARG A 56 0.95 -7.53 -2.36
N LEU A 57 0.23 -6.75 -1.55
CA LEU A 57 -1.23 -6.74 -1.58
C LEU A 57 -1.77 -6.27 -2.93
N LEU A 58 -1.18 -5.21 -3.50
CA LEU A 58 -1.56 -4.66 -4.80
C LEU A 58 -1.20 -5.62 -5.96
N GLU A 59 -0.07 -6.30 -5.88
CA GLU A 59 0.36 -7.30 -6.87
C GLU A 59 -0.50 -8.56 -6.85
N ALA A 60 -1.06 -8.93 -5.69
CA ALA A 60 -1.95 -10.07 -5.54
C ALA A 60 -3.39 -9.79 -6.01
N MET A 61 -3.74 -8.54 -6.32
CA MET A 61 -5.05 -8.20 -6.89
C MET A 61 -5.14 -8.67 -8.35
N PRO A 62 -6.32 -9.15 -8.78
CA PRO A 62 -6.55 -9.58 -10.16
C PRO A 62 -6.28 -8.46 -11.20
#